data_AF-A0A259MCT3-F1
#
_entry.id   AF-A0A259MCT3-F1
#
_cell.length_a   1.000
_cell.length_b   1.000
_cell.length_c   1.000
_cell.angle_alpha   90.00
_cell.angle_beta   90.00
_cell.angle_gamma   90.00
#
_symmetry.space_group_name_H-M   'P 1'
#
loop_
_entity.id
_entity.type
_entity.pdbx_description
1 polymer ?
#
loop_
_entity_poly.entity_id
_entity_poly.type
_entity_poly.pdbx_seq_one_letter_code
_entity_poly.pdbx_strand_id
1 'polypeptide(L)'
;MFRWPKRRPVQRSSPRPVVQLKHWTGPDRPPPLMWKHCHPRTRATFKAELTCSNGHGVSLRKHSIAGDGRVSPSVVCLAASCSFHDFVRLEGWATGAL
;
A
#
# COMPACT_ATOMS: atom_id res chain seq x y z
N MET A 1 39.73 9.23 31.52
CA MET A 1 38.58 8.34 31.78
C MET A 1 37.45 8.73 30.81
N PHE A 2 37.29 8.03 29.69
CA PHE A 2 36.31 8.41 28.66
C PHE A 2 35.01 7.60 28.81
N ARG A 3 33.91 8.28 29.14
CA ARG A 3 32.57 7.69 29.24
C ARG A 3 31.96 7.59 27.84
N TRP A 4 31.69 6.37 27.39
CA TRP A 4 30.89 6.09 26.20
C TRP A 4 29.40 6.40 26.45
N PRO A 5 28.68 7.06 25.53
CA PRO A 5 27.24 7.20 25.63
C PRO A 5 26.57 5.85 25.37
N LYS A 6 25.71 5.40 26.30
CA LYS A 6 24.88 4.21 26.16
C LYS A 6 24.03 4.33 24.89
N ARG A 7 24.21 3.43 23.92
CA ARG A 7 23.34 3.30 22.75
C ARG A 7 21.91 3.08 23.25
N ARG A 8 20.99 3.99 22.92
CA ARG A 8 19.56 3.80 23.20
C ARG A 8 19.10 2.58 22.42
N PRO A 9 18.38 1.62 23.02
CA PRO A 9 17.75 0.57 22.25
C PRO A 9 16.80 1.25 21.26
N VAL A 10 17.03 1.02 19.96
CA VAL A 10 16.09 1.38 18.90
C VAL A 10 14.77 0.71 19.29
N GLN A 11 13.82 1.51 19.75
CA GLN A 11 12.45 1.05 19.95
C GLN A 11 11.99 0.53 18.60
N ARG A 12 11.93 -0.79 18.45
CA ARG A 12 11.25 -1.44 17.34
C ARG A 12 9.78 -1.11 17.54
N SER A 13 9.35 0.01 16.99
CA SER A 13 7.96 0.43 16.93
C SER A 13 7.16 -0.77 16.47
N SER A 14 6.17 -1.19 17.25
CA SER A 14 5.25 -2.26 16.88
C SER A 14 4.87 -2.07 15.41
N PRO A 15 5.04 -3.09 14.54
CA PRO A 15 4.71 -2.93 13.15
C PRO A 15 3.24 -2.53 13.08
N ARG A 16 2.96 -1.32 12.57
CA ARG A 16 1.59 -0.92 12.26
C ARG A 16 0.94 -2.06 11.46
N PRO A 17 -0.30 -2.44 11.77
CA PRO A 17 -0.96 -3.52 11.06
C PRO A 17 -0.95 -3.19 9.56
N VAL A 18 -0.43 -4.12 8.77
CA VAL A 18 -0.41 -3.98 7.30
C VAL A 18 -1.69 -4.60 6.78
N VAL A 19 -2.55 -3.78 6.19
CA VAL A 19 -3.81 -4.20 5.59
C VAL A 19 -3.52 -5.05 4.36
N GLN A 20 -3.93 -6.32 4.40
CA GLN A 20 -3.87 -7.21 3.25
C GLN A 20 -5.02 -6.89 2.31
N LEU A 21 -4.71 -6.51 1.08
CA LEU A 21 -5.70 -6.27 0.03
C LEU A 21 -5.75 -7.49 -0.87
N LYS A 22 -6.94 -8.06 -1.03
CA LYS A 22 -7.17 -9.20 -1.94
C LYS A 22 -7.14 -8.74 -3.39
N HIS A 23 -6.61 -9.56 -4.29
CA HIS A 23 -6.64 -9.26 -5.73
C HIS A 23 -8.07 -9.42 -6.29
N TRP A 24 -8.49 -8.44 -7.07
CA TRP A 24 -9.77 -8.39 -7.76
C TRP A 24 -9.56 -8.53 -9.26
N THR A 25 -10.28 -9.46 -9.88
CA THR A 25 -10.14 -9.82 -11.30
C THR A 25 -11.26 -9.29 -12.20
N GLY A 26 -12.25 -8.60 -11.63
CA GLY A 26 -13.36 -8.04 -12.40
C GLY A 26 -12.99 -6.78 -13.19
N PRO A 27 -13.79 -6.42 -14.20
CA PRO A 27 -13.53 -5.26 -15.06
C PRO A 27 -13.72 -3.94 -14.31
N ASP A 28 -14.67 -3.89 -13.38
CA ASP A 28 -15.05 -2.69 -12.62
C ASP A 28 -14.08 -2.35 -11.49
N ARG A 29 -14.31 -1.21 -10.85
CA ARG A 29 -13.56 -0.78 -9.66
C ARG A 29 -13.55 -1.91 -8.61
N PRO A 30 -12.40 -2.22 -7.99
CA PRO A 30 -12.35 -3.25 -6.97
C PRO A 30 -13.31 -2.93 -5.80
N PRO A 31 -13.94 -3.93 -5.17
CA PRO A 31 -14.67 -3.74 -3.93
C PRO A 31 -13.78 -3.19 -2.80
N PRO A 32 -14.35 -2.69 -1.70
CA PRO A 32 -13.59 -2.25 -0.53
C PRO A 32 -12.57 -3.28 -0.06
N LEU A 33 -11.36 -2.81 0.28
CA LEU A 33 -10.23 -3.63 0.71
C LEU A 33 -9.73 -4.65 -0.33
N MET A 34 -9.96 -4.36 -1.61
CA MET A 34 -9.39 -5.13 -2.72
C MET A 34 -8.56 -4.23 -3.63
N TRP A 35 -7.72 -4.85 -4.47
CA TRP A 35 -6.88 -4.17 -5.43
C TRP A 35 -6.92 -4.85 -6.80
N LYS A 36 -6.63 -4.10 -7.86
CA LYS A 36 -6.43 -4.62 -9.21
C LYS A 36 -5.29 -3.89 -9.91
N HIS A 37 -4.77 -4.49 -10.98
CA HIS A 37 -3.87 -3.77 -11.86
C HIS A 37 -4.59 -2.60 -12.56
N CYS A 38 -3.91 -1.47 -12.68
CA CYS A 38 -4.39 -0.41 -13.57
C CYS A 38 -4.36 -0.89 -15.02
N HIS A 39 -5.12 -0.21 -15.88
CA HIS A 39 -5.12 -0.47 -17.32
C HIS A 39 -3.68 -0.48 -17.86
N PRO A 40 -3.29 -1.41 -18.75
CA PRO A 40 -1.90 -1.58 -19.20
C PRO A 40 -1.21 -0.27 -19.63
N ARG A 41 -1.93 0.61 -20.33
CA ARG A 41 -1.44 1.94 -20.76
C ARG A 41 -1.02 2.87 -19.60
N THR A 42 -1.60 2.69 -18.43
CA THR A 42 -1.42 3.55 -17.24
C THR A 42 -0.65 2.86 -16.13
N ARG A 43 -0.40 1.54 -16.26
CA ARG A 43 0.21 0.71 -15.23
C ARG A 43 1.63 1.19 -14.87
N ALA A 44 2.39 1.72 -15.83
CA ALA A 44 3.73 2.28 -15.58
C ALA A 44 3.71 3.44 -14.57
N THR A 45 2.64 4.24 -14.58
CA THR A 45 2.48 5.39 -13.69
C THR A 45 1.76 5.02 -12.40
N PHE A 46 0.62 4.33 -12.49
CA PHE A 46 -0.28 4.11 -11.36
C PHE A 46 -0.11 2.74 -10.67
N LYS A 47 0.46 1.75 -11.38
CA LYS A 47 0.77 0.38 -10.91
C LYS A 47 -0.46 -0.46 -10.57
N ALA A 48 -1.23 -0.02 -9.60
CA ALA A 48 -2.46 -0.64 -9.13
C ALA A 48 -3.46 0.40 -8.64
N GLU A 49 -4.73 0.04 -8.76
CA GLU A 49 -5.86 0.71 -8.15
C GLU A 49 -6.38 -0.16 -7.00
N LEU A 50 -6.71 0.45 -5.88
CA LEU A 50 -7.30 -0.20 -4.72
C LEU A 50 -8.50 0.59 -4.23
N THR A 51 -9.33 -0.05 -3.42
CA THR A 51 -10.46 0.62 -2.78
C THR A 51 -10.29 0.61 -1.27
N CYS A 52 -10.38 1.78 -0.65
CA CYS A 52 -10.30 1.88 0.81
C CYS A 52 -11.50 1.19 1.50
N SER A 53 -11.45 1.04 2.83
CA SER A 53 -12.55 0.45 3.60
C SER A 53 -13.89 1.15 3.39
N ASN A 54 -13.88 2.46 3.08
CA ASN A 54 -15.06 3.27 2.81
C ASN A 54 -15.53 3.23 1.34
N GLY A 55 -14.93 2.42 0.47
CA GLY A 55 -15.39 2.28 -0.92
C GLY A 55 -14.82 3.30 -1.92
N HIS A 56 -13.87 4.14 -1.52
CA HIS A 56 -13.23 5.10 -2.42
C HIS A 56 -12.05 4.50 -3.17
N GLY A 57 -11.97 4.77 -4.48
CA GLY A 57 -10.84 4.37 -5.31
C GLY A 57 -9.58 5.18 -4.97
N VAL A 58 -8.45 4.49 -4.91
CA VAL A 58 -7.12 5.05 -4.64
C VAL A 58 -6.13 4.44 -5.62
N SER A 59 -5.24 5.25 -6.17
CA SER A 59 -4.18 4.79 -7.08
C SER A 59 -2.80 4.91 -6.44
N LEU A 60 -1.89 4.01 -6.81
CA LEU A 60 -0.54 3.90 -6.23
C LEU A 60 0.53 4.68 -7.00
N ARG A 61 0.17 5.84 -7.58
CA ARG A 61 1.04 6.62 -8.46
C ARG A 61 2.39 6.99 -7.85
N LYS A 62 2.41 7.40 -6.59
CA LYS A 62 3.60 7.87 -5.87
C LYS A 62 4.15 6.83 -4.88
N HIS A 63 3.79 5.57 -5.08
CA HIS A 63 4.12 4.47 -4.17
C HIS A 63 5.07 3.48 -4.82
N SER A 64 6.03 2.99 -4.05
CA SER A 64 6.84 1.83 -4.39
C SER A 64 6.17 0.57 -3.88
N ILE A 65 6.21 -0.49 -4.67
CA ILE A 65 5.64 -1.79 -4.32
C ILE A 65 6.81 -2.79 -4.33
N ALA A 66 7.11 -3.38 -3.18
CA ALA A 66 8.15 -4.40 -3.06
C ALA A 66 7.69 -5.72 -3.70
N GLY A 67 8.63 -6.65 -3.94
CA GLY A 67 8.35 -7.93 -4.58
C GLY A 67 7.36 -8.83 -3.80
N ASP A 68 7.22 -8.60 -2.50
CA ASP A 68 6.24 -9.26 -1.65
C ASP A 68 4.85 -8.57 -1.66
N GLY A 69 4.66 -7.54 -2.48
CA GLY A 69 3.43 -6.74 -2.58
C GLY A 69 3.33 -5.60 -1.58
N ARG A 70 4.34 -5.36 -0.74
CA ARG A 70 4.28 -4.30 0.28
C ARG A 70 4.38 -2.91 -0.34
N VAL A 71 3.42 -2.04 -0.01
CA VAL A 71 3.35 -0.68 -0.55
C VAL A 71 4.01 0.32 0.41
N SER A 72 4.79 1.26 -0.13
CA SER A 72 5.43 2.34 0.62
C SER A 72 5.44 3.64 -0.18
N PRO A 73 5.17 4.81 0.42
CA PRO A 73 4.77 5.04 1.83
C PRO A 73 3.35 4.50 2.12
N SER A 74 2.80 4.79 3.29
CA SER A 74 1.41 4.47 3.62
C SER A 74 0.43 5.05 2.58
N VAL A 75 -0.70 4.38 2.38
CA VAL A 75 -1.76 4.80 1.49
C VAL A 75 -2.73 5.69 2.26
N VAL A 76 -3.04 6.85 1.68
CA VAL A 76 -4.01 7.81 2.22
C VAL A 76 -5.14 7.96 1.21
N CYS A 77 -6.38 7.84 1.67
CA CYS A 77 -7.54 8.16 0.84
C CYS A 77 -7.77 9.68 0.84
N LEU A 78 -7.93 10.28 -0.34
CA LEU A 78 -8.12 11.72 -0.51
C LEU A 78 -9.60 12.14 -0.58
N ALA A 79 -10.53 11.19 -0.45
CA ALA A 79 -11.95 11.52 -0.41
C ALA A 79 -12.26 12.37 0.83
N ALA A 80 -13.14 13.36 0.67
CA ALA A 80 -13.62 14.17 1.78
C ALA A 80 -14.16 13.24 2.90
N SER A 81 -13.89 13.61 4.15
CA SER A 81 -14.26 12.87 5.38
C SER A 81 -13.79 11.41 5.48
N CYS A 82 -12.87 10.95 4.62
CA CYS A 82 -12.28 9.60 4.73
C CYS A 82 -10.99 9.62 5.56
N SER A 83 -10.97 8.88 6.67
CA SER A 83 -9.80 8.77 7.55
C SER A 83 -8.86 7.60 7.21
N PHE A 84 -9.03 7.00 6.03
CA PHE A 84 -8.23 5.84 5.64
C PHE A 84 -6.76 6.25 5.43
N HIS A 85 -5.89 5.75 6.30
CA HIS A 85 -4.45 5.99 6.29
C HIS A 85 -3.71 4.75 6.81
N ASP A 86 -3.39 3.82 5.91
CA ASP A 86 -2.87 2.51 6.28
C ASP A 86 -1.66 2.08 5.46
N PHE A 87 -0.84 1.21 6.06
CA PHE A 87 0.15 0.45 5.31
C PHE A 87 -0.56 -0.72 4.65
N VAL A 88 -0.37 -0.91 3.35
CA VAL A 88 -1.07 -1.96 2.61
C VAL A 88 -0.09 -2.95 1.99
N ARG A 89 -0.56 -4.19 1.81
CA ARG A 89 0.11 -5.24 1.04
C ARG A 89 -0.85 -5.78 0.01
N LEU A 90 -0.39 -5.85 -1.23
CA LEU A 90 -1.14 -6.37 -2.37
C LEU A 90 -0.95 -7.89 -2.43
N GLU A 91 -1.98 -8.64 -2.05
CA GLU A 91 -1.95 -10.10 -2.14
C GLU A 91 -1.85 -10.54 -3.60
N GLY A 92 -0.96 -11.49 -3.90
CA GLY A 92 -0.77 -11.99 -5.26
C GLY A 92 -0.03 -11.01 -6.18
N TRP A 93 0.64 -9.99 -5.63
CA TRP A 93 1.53 -9.14 -6.43
C TRP A 93 2.69 -9.95 -7.00
N ALA A 94 2.59 -10.31 -8.27
CA ALA A 94 3.71 -10.86 -9.01
C ALA A 94 4.56 -9.69 -9.55
N THR A 95 5.72 -9.45 -8.93
CA THR A 95 6.79 -8.68 -9.57
C THR A 95 7.16 -9.36 -10.88
N GLY A 96 6.73 -8.81 -12.01
CA GLY A 96 7.07 -9.40 -13.32
C GLY A 96 6.18 -9.04 -14.51
N ALA A 97 5.62 -7.82 -14.60
CA ALA A 97 4.99 -7.39 -15.85
C ALA A 97 4.98 -5.87 -16.04
N LEU A 98 6.06 -5.19 -15.64
CA LEU A 98 6.46 -3.87 -16.12
C LEU A 98 7.97 -3.69 -16.01
#